data_AF-A0A8J4WKG7-F1
#
_entry.id   AF-A0A8J4WKG7-F1
#
_cell.length_a   1.000
_cell.length_b   1.000
_cell.length_c   1.000
_cell.angle_alpha   90.00
_cell.angle_beta   90.00
_cell.angle_gamma   90.00
#
_symmetry.space_group_name_H-M   'P 1'
#
loop_
_entity.id
_entity.type
_entity.pdbx_description
1 polymer ?
#
loop_
_entity_poly.entity_id
_entity_poly.type
_entity_poly.pdbx_seq_one_letter_code
_entity_poly.pdbx_strand_id
1 'polypeptide(L)' 'MIGSAFGPTPPGGWVLVAAADFDSNGKPDYLRYNPGTRQTVIWYLNNNVFVSAAFGPTIPPAGGW' A
#
# COMPACT_ATOMS: atom_id res chain seq x y z
N MET A 1 11.47 -1.68 26.24
CA MET A 1 10.35 -2.37 25.56
C MET A 1 10.06 -1.60 24.28
N ILE A 2 10.41 -2.13 23.12
CA ILE A 2 9.92 -1.57 21.84
C ILE A 2 8.56 -2.22 21.61
N GLY A 3 7.48 -1.43 21.70
CA GLY A 3 6.13 -1.92 21.45
C GLY A 3 5.92 -2.18 19.97
N SER A 4 5.38 -3.34 19.60
CA SER A 4 4.88 -3.61 18.26
C SER A 4 3.41 -3.19 18.18
N ALA A 5 3.07 -2.35 17.22
CA ALA A 5 1.68 -2.05 16.87
C ALA A 5 1.36 -2.68 15.51
N PHE A 6 0.18 -3.28 15.37
CA PHE A 6 -0.30 -3.78 14.08
C PHE A 6 -0.74 -2.60 13.18
N GLY A 7 -0.42 -2.68 11.90
CA GLY A 7 -0.94 -1.76 10.88
C GLY A 7 -2.39 -2.10 10.50
N PRO A 8 -3.04 -1.28 9.66
CA PRO A 8 -4.40 -1.51 9.24
C PRO A 8 -4.49 -2.77 8.37
N THR A 9 -5.53 -3.59 8.61
CA THR A 9 -5.74 -4.80 7.81
C THR A 9 -6.22 -4.41 6.41
N PRO A 10 -5.54 -4.88 5.35
CA PRO A 10 -5.94 -4.65 3.98
C PRO A 10 -7.36 -5.20 3.66
N PRO A 11 -8.21 -4.49 2.89
CA PRO A 11 -9.38 -5.08 2.26
C PRO A 11 -9.01 -6.34 1.48
N GLY A 12 -9.92 -7.31 1.44
CA GLY A 12 -9.71 -8.59 0.77
C GLY A 12 -9.26 -8.43 -0.69
N GLY A 13 -8.36 -9.32 -1.13
CA GLY A 13 -7.81 -9.31 -2.48
C GLY A 13 -6.62 -8.37 -2.70
N TRP A 14 -6.17 -7.64 -1.68
CA TRP A 14 -5.00 -6.79 -1.75
C TRP A 14 -3.86 -7.32 -0.86
N VAL A 15 -2.65 -7.34 -1.40
CA VAL A 15 -1.43 -7.74 -0.70
C VAL A 15 -0.54 -6.53 -0.41
N LEU A 16 0.16 -6.55 0.72
CA LEU A 16 1.22 -5.60 1.01
C LEU A 16 2.44 -5.95 0.15
N VAL A 17 2.95 -4.97 -0.60
CA VAL A 17 4.12 -5.12 -1.47
C VAL A 17 5.36 -4.50 -0.82
N ALA A 18 5.21 -3.29 -0.27
CA ALA A 18 6.31 -2.57 0.36
C ALA A 18 5.80 -1.61 1.44
N ALA A 19 6.71 -1.26 2.36
CA ALA A 19 6.53 -0.15 3.29
C ALA A 19 7.68 0.83 3.13
N ALA A 20 7.37 2.10 2.84
CA ALA A 20 8.33 3.17 2.62
C ALA A 20 7.63 4.53 2.84
N ASP A 21 8.39 5.59 3.11
CA ASP A 21 7.86 6.96 3.19
C ASP A 21 7.66 7.51 1.77
N PHE A 22 6.44 7.38 1.22
CA PHE A 22 6.15 7.73 -0.17
C PHE A 22 5.77 9.20 -0.32
N ASP A 23 5.25 9.85 0.73
CA ASP A 23 4.90 11.27 0.74
C ASP A 23 5.95 12.19 1.41
N SER A 24 7.06 11.62 1.90
CA SER A 24 8.15 12.34 2.57
C SER A 24 7.74 13.00 3.90
N ASN A 25 6.78 12.41 4.63
CA ASN A 25 6.32 12.93 5.92
C ASN A 25 7.09 12.37 7.14
N GLY A 26 8.08 11.50 6.92
CA GLY A 26 8.88 10.85 7.95
C GLY A 26 8.25 9.61 8.58
N LYS A 27 7.15 9.09 8.01
CA LYS A 27 6.43 7.90 8.48
C LYS A 27 6.26 6.89 7.34
N PRO A 28 6.27 5.59 7.64
CA PRO A 28 6.10 4.58 6.61
C PRO A 28 4.65 4.53 6.10
N ASP A 29 4.50 4.59 4.79
CA ASP A 29 3.29 4.33 4.02
C ASP A 29 3.33 2.92 3.42
N TYR A 30 2.19 2.42 2.91
CA TYR A 30 2.09 1.07 2.34
C TYR A 30 1.83 1.08 0.83
N LEU A 31 2.69 0.42 0.06
CA LEU A 31 2.40 0.04 -1.32
C LEU A 31 1.66 -1.30 -1.33
N ARG A 32 0.50 -1.35 -2.00
CA ARG A 32 -0.36 -2.52 -2.06
C ARG A 32 -0.75 -2.85 -3.50
N TYR A 33 -0.99 -4.13 -3.75
CA TYR A 33 -1.33 -4.67 -5.06
C TYR A 33 -2.53 -5.61 -4.98
N ASN A 34 -3.47 -5.51 -5.91
CA ASN A 34 -4.56 -6.47 -6.06
C ASN A 34 -4.29 -7.35 -7.29
N PRO A 35 -3.88 -8.62 -7.12
CA PRO A 35 -3.62 -9.51 -8.26
C PRO A 35 -4.84 -9.83 -9.11
N GLY A 36 -6.06 -9.74 -8.55
CA GLY A 36 -7.30 -10.00 -9.28
C GLY A 36 -7.65 -8.89 -10.27
N THR A 37 -7.38 -7.64 -9.91
CA THR A 37 -7.65 -6.46 -10.77
C THR A 37 -6.40 -5.87 -11.42
N ARG A 38 -5.23 -6.31 -10.97
CA ARG A 38 -3.90 -5.77 -11.32
C ARG A 38 -3.71 -4.29 -10.95
N GLN A 39 -4.48 -3.80 -9.98
CA GLN A 39 -4.40 -2.42 -9.52
C GLN A 39 -3.32 -2.27 -8.44
N THR A 40 -2.65 -1.13 -8.43
CA THR A 40 -1.74 -0.71 -7.37
C THR A 40 -2.32 0.46 -6.58
N VAL A 41 -1.99 0.56 -5.29
CA VAL A 41 -2.40 1.67 -4.43
C VAL A 41 -1.33 1.97 -3.39
N ILE A 42 -1.09 3.24 -3.13
CA ILE A 42 -0.34 3.71 -1.96
C ILE A 42 -1.36 4.09 -0.90
N TRP A 43 -1.18 3.56 0.31
CA TRP A 43 -1.91 3.95 1.51
C TRP A 43 -1.02 4.86 2.33
N TYR A 44 -1.42 6.13 2.45
CA TYR A 44 -0.75 7.10 3.30
C TYR A 44 -1.15 6.90 4.75
N LEU A 45 -0.15 6.84 5.63
CA LEU A 45 -0.35 6.50 7.03
C LEU A 45 0.19 7.58 7.95
N ASN A 46 -0.52 7.78 9.07
CA ASN A 46 0.06 8.44 10.23
C ASN A 46 0.37 7.37 11.29
N ASN A 47 1.62 6.94 11.34
CA ASN A 47 2.06 5.73 12.05
C ASN A 47 1.34 4.48 11.53
N ASN A 48 0.39 3.94 12.31
CA ASN A 48 -0.36 2.74 11.96
C ASN A 48 -1.82 3.04 11.57
N VAL A 49 -2.15 4.32 11.36
CA VAL A 49 -3.50 4.76 11.05
C VAL A 49 -3.58 5.18 9.59
N PHE A 50 -4.52 4.59 8.86
CA PHE A 50 -4.82 4.98 7.48
C PHE A 50 -5.35 6.42 7.43
N VAL A 51 -4.79 7.23 6.54
CA VAL A 51 -5.19 8.64 6.32
C VAL A 51 -5.89 8.78 4.99
N SER A 52 -5.23 8.36 3.90
CA SER A 52 -5.74 8.48 2.53
C SER A 52 -5.04 7.51 1.59
N ALA A 53 -5.47 7.48 0.32
CA ALA A 53 -4.92 6.58 -0.68
C ALA A 53 -4.74 7.25 -2.04
N ALA A 54 -3.72 6.82 -2.78
CA ALA A 54 -3.50 7.15 -4.19
C ALA A 54 -3.45 5.87 -5.03
N PHE A 55 -4.35 5.76 -6.02
CA PHE A 55 -4.36 4.63 -6.94
C PHE A 55 -3.36 4.85 -8.07
N GLY A 56 -2.50 3.85 -8.29
CA GLY A 56 -1.62 3.80 -9.45
C GLY A 56 -2.32 3.23 -10.68
N PRO A 57 -1.62 3.16 -11.82
CA PRO A 57 -2.14 2.54 -13.02
C PRO A 57 -2.38 1.04 -12.80
N THR A 58 -3.34 0.50 -13.56
CA THR A 58 -3.53 -0.94 -13.68
C THR A 58 -2.39 -1.52 -14.51
N ILE A 59 -1.73 -2.54 -13.99
CA ILE A 59 -0.61 -3.19 -14.68
C ILE A 59 -1.19 -4.08 -15.79
N PRO A 60 -0.78 -3.87 -17.06
CA PRO A 60 -1.21 -4.73 -18.17
C PRO A 60 -0.79 -6.19 -17.96
N PRO A 61 -1.49 -7.17 -18.56
CA PRO A 61 -0.98 -8.53 -18.65
C PRO A 61 0.40 -8.53 -19.32
N ALA A 62 1.28 -9.44 -18.88
CA ALA A 62 2.52 -9.71 -19.58
C ALA A 62 2.19 -10.19 -21.01
N GLY A 63 2.45 -9.34 -22.00
CA GLY A 63 2.11 -9.58 -23.41
C GLY A 63 1.54 -8.38 -24.17
N GLY A 64 1.33 -7.23 -23.51
CA GLY A 64 0.80 -6.01 -24.12
C GLY A 64 1.84 -4.92 -24.45
N TRP A 65 3.12 -5.28 -24.58
CA TRP A 65 4.17 -4.38 -25.05
C TRP A 65 4.33 -4.47 -26.57
#